data_AF-A0A7C4DK65-F1
#
_entry.id   AF-A0A7C4DK65-F1
#
_cell.length_a   1.000
_cell.length_b   1.000
_cell.length_c   1.000
_cell.angle_alpha   90.00
_cell.angle_beta   90.00
_cell.angle_gamma   90.00
#
_symmetry.space_group_name_H-M   'P 1'
#
loop_
_entity.id
_entity.type
_entity.pdbx_description
1 polymer ?
#
loop_
_entity_poly.entity_id
_entity_poly.type
_entity_poly.pdbx_seq_one_letter_code
_entity_poly.pdbx_strand_id
1 'polypeptide(L)' 'GTPLPHLSMGMSSDFEVAIEEGATIVRIGTAIFGERPSRTPTPA' A
#
# COMPACT_ATOMS: atom_id res chain seq x y z
N GLY A 1 8.48 -26.38 3.60
CA GLY A 1 8.25 -25.04 3.01
C GLY A 1 9.18 -24.05 3.68
N THR A 2 9.45 -22.92 3.02
CA THR A 2 10.29 -21.85 3.57
C THR A 2 9.40 -20.87 4.36
N PRO A 3 9.74 -20.49 5.59
CA PRO A 3 8.97 -19.51 6.35
C PRO A 3 9.06 -18.13 5.68
N LEU A 4 7.93 -17.46 5.57
CA LEU A 4 7.82 -16.07 5.12
C LEU A 4 7.26 -15.24 6.29
N PRO A 5 8.11 -14.52 7.03
CA PRO A 5 7.71 -13.88 8.29
C PRO A 5 6.88 -12.60 8.10
N HIS A 6 6.75 -12.12 6.87
CA HIS A 6 6.09 -10.84 6.58
C HIS A 6 4.96 -10.98 5.59
N LEU A 7 3.85 -10.32 5.90
CA LEU A 7 2.70 -10.16 5.03
C LEU A 7 2.55 -8.67 4.69
N SER A 8 2.92 -8.32 3.45
CA SER A 8 2.84 -6.96 2.92
C SER A 8 1.54 -6.78 2.13
N MET A 9 0.51 -6.24 2.78
CA MET A 9 -0.82 -6.01 2.21
C MET A 9 -1.43 -4.74 2.82
N GLY A 10 -2.53 -4.26 2.23
CA GLY A 10 -3.10 -2.97 2.61
C GLY A 10 -2.40 -1.78 1.94
N MET A 11 -3.22 -0.85 1.49
CA MET A 11 -2.92 0.45 0.92
C MET A 11 -3.64 1.52 1.76
N SER A 12 -3.53 2.78 1.35
CA SER A 12 -4.15 3.91 2.07
C SER A 12 -5.64 3.77 2.38
N SER A 13 -6.40 2.96 1.62
CA SER A 13 -7.87 2.83 1.75
C SER A 13 -8.34 1.61 2.54
N ASP A 14 -7.46 0.66 2.84
CA ASP A 14 -7.83 -0.66 3.38
C ASP A 14 -6.80 -1.21 4.39
N PHE A 15 -5.91 -0.35 4.90
CA PHE A 15 -4.86 -0.77 5.83
C PHE A 15 -5.41 -1.29 7.17
N GLU A 16 -6.59 -0.83 7.61
CA GLU A 16 -7.23 -1.30 8.86
C GLU A 16 -7.65 -2.77 8.73
N VAL A 17 -8.41 -3.10 7.67
CA VAL A 17 -8.77 -4.48 7.35
C VAL A 17 -7.52 -5.34 7.11
N ALA A 18 -6.50 -4.78 6.46
CA ALA A 18 -5.25 -5.50 6.26
C ALA A 18 -4.58 -5.90 7.58
N ILE A 19 -4.61 -5.03 8.60
CA ILE A 19 -4.10 -5.33 9.94
C ILE A 19 -4.95 -6.42 10.60
N GLU A 20 -6.27 -6.35 10.48
CA GLU A 20 -7.19 -7.39 11.00
C GLU A 20 -6.92 -8.77 10.38
N GLU A 21 -6.54 -8.82 9.10
CA GLU A 21 -6.17 -10.03 8.35
C GLU A 21 -4.70 -10.47 8.54
N GLY A 22 -3.93 -9.79 9.39
CA GLY A 22 -2.58 -10.20 9.77
C GLY A 22 -1.43 -9.56 8.98
N ALA A 23 -1.65 -8.42 8.32
CA ALA A 23 -0.56 -7.66 7.71
C ALA A 23 0.51 -7.27 8.73
N THR A 24 1.77 -7.51 8.38
CA THR A 24 2.93 -7.03 9.16
C THR A 24 3.54 -5.78 8.56
N ILE A 25 3.20 -5.46 7.30
CA ILE A 25 3.64 -4.27 6.58
C ILE A 25 2.43 -3.74 5.80
N VAL A 26 2.12 -2.44 5.98
CA VAL A 26 1.11 -1.71 5.21
C VAL A 26 1.77 -0.62 4.37
N ARG A 27 1.13 -0.25 3.24
CA ARG A 27 1.70 0.71 2.28
C ARG A 27 0.84 1.96 2.18
N ILE A 28 1.23 3.01 2.92
CA ILE A 28 0.44 4.24 3.00
C ILE A 28 1.06 5.33 2.13
N GLY A 29 0.27 5.84 1.19
CA GLY A 29 0.67 6.89 0.24
C GLY A 29 -0.27 8.08 0.37
N THR A 30 -1.41 8.02 -0.34
CA THR A 30 -2.39 9.12 -0.43
C THR A 30 -2.88 9.61 0.93
N ALA A 31 -3.04 8.74 1.92
CA ALA A 31 -3.48 9.17 3.26
C ALA A 31 -2.43 10.00 4.02
N ILE A 32 -1.13 9.88 3.66
CA ILE A 32 -0.04 10.69 4.23
C ILE A 32 0.29 11.89 3.34
N PHE A 33 0.40 11.67 2.03
CA PHE A 33 0.95 12.64 1.08
C PHE A 33 -0.10 13.35 0.22
N GLY A 34 -1.37 12.95 0.29
CA GLY A 34 -2.43 13.47 -0.57
C GLY A 34 -2.46 12.85 -1.97
N GLU A 35 -3.25 13.43 -2.86
CA GLU A 35 -3.44 12.91 -4.23
C GLU A 35 -2.12 12.84 -5.01
N ARG A 36 -1.98 11.79 -5.81
CA ARG A 36 -0.83 11.67 -6.71
C ARG A 36 -0.96 12.69 -7.84
N PRO A 37 0.13 13.36 -8.25
CA PRO A 37 0.10 14.23 -9.42
C PRO A 37 -0.36 13.45 -10.65
N SER A 38 -1.19 14.06 -11.48
CA SER A 38 -1.62 13.46 -12.74
C SER A 38 -0.41 13.24 -13.63
N ARG A 39 -0.25 12.01 -14.11
CA ARG A 39 0.84 11.69 -15.02
C ARG A 39 0.42 12.10 -16.43
N THR A 40 0.71 13.33 -16.83
CA THR A 40 0.66 13.69 -18.26
C THR A 40 1.73 12.86 -18.97
N PRO A 41 1.37 11.98 -19.92
CA PRO A 41 2.38 11.26 -20.68
C PRO A 41 3.23 12.28 -21.46
N THR A 42 4.55 12.20 -21.32
CA THR A 42 5.47 12.94 -22.19
C THR A 42 5.19 12.52 -23.64
N PRO A 43 4.96 13.46 -24.58
CA PRO A 43 4.89 13.10 -26.00
C PRO A 43 6.20 12.44 -26.42
N ALA A 44 6.07 11.35 -27.18
CA ALA A 44 7.20 10.57 -27.69
C ALA A 44 8.12 11.38 -28.60
#